data_AF-A0A6I7PMN3-F1
#
_entry.id   AF-A0A6I7PMN3-F1
#
_cell.length_a   1.000
_cell.length_b   1.000
_cell.length_c   1.000
_cell.angle_alpha   90.00
_cell.angle_beta   90.00
_cell.angle_gamma   90.00
#
_symmetry.space_group_name_H-M   'P 1'
#
loop_
_entity.id
_entity.type
_entity.pdbx_description
1 polymer ?
#
loop_
_entity_poly.entity_id
_entity_poly.type
_entity_poly.pdbx_seq_one_letter_code
_entity_poly.pdbx_strand_id
1 'polypeptide(L)'
;MSADVVIMLASRLVVAGVAAFLAIVLWSMTRDTAWMFIVIGTIVGYGEVVLSTLESLGVVQIDVLEIGGISLFRVLFAILPMLFFIIAFSILIARKRIR
;
A
#
# COMPACT_ATOMS: atom_id res chain seq x y z
N MET A 1 -16.39 9.78 16.87
CA MET A 1 -16.42 9.28 15.48
C MET A 1 -17.85 8.90 15.15
N SER A 2 -18.32 9.24 13.95
CA SER A 2 -19.61 8.81 13.44
C SER A 2 -19.54 7.37 12.92
N ALA A 3 -20.68 6.67 12.84
CA ALA A 3 -20.72 5.25 12.49
C ALA A 3 -20.20 4.97 11.06
N ASP A 4 -20.43 5.90 10.13
CA ASP A 4 -19.93 5.86 8.76
C ASP A 4 -18.41 5.81 8.69
N VAL A 5 -17.71 6.62 9.49
CA VAL A 5 -16.24 6.62 9.57
C VAL A 5 -15.73 5.26 10.04
N VAL A 6 -16.31 4.71 11.11
CA VAL A 6 -15.90 3.41 11.65
C VAL A 6 -16.08 2.29 10.62
N ILE A 7 -17.22 2.26 9.93
CA ILE A 7 -17.52 1.26 8.89
C ILE A 7 -16.54 1.39 7.72
N MET A 8 -16.19 2.62 7.33
CA MET A 8 -15.23 2.86 6.24
C MET A 8 -13.81 2.40 6.61
N LEU A 9 -13.33 2.69 7.82
CA LEU A 9 -12.02 2.22 8.27
C LEU A 9 -11.99 0.69 8.38
N ALA A 10 -13.01 0.08 8.99
CA ALA A 10 -13.08 -1.37 9.13
C ALA A 10 -13.10 -2.09 7.77
N SER A 11 -13.93 -1.60 6.83
CA SER A 11 -14.00 -2.18 5.48
C SER A 11 -12.69 -2.03 4.71
N ARG A 12 -12.05 -0.84 4.75
CA ARG A 12 -10.73 -0.64 4.16
C ARG A 12 -9.70 -1.60 4.73
N LEU A 13 -9.64 -1.75 6.05
CA LEU A 13 -8.68 -2.61 6.73
C LEU A 13 -8.86 -4.08 6.31
N VAL A 14 -10.10 -4.57 6.29
CA VAL A 14 -10.40 -5.96 5.90
C VAL A 14 -10.07 -6.18 4.42
N VAL A 15 -10.56 -5.33 3.52
CA VAL A 15 -10.38 -5.51 2.07
C VAL A 15 -8.91 -5.40 1.68
N ALA A 16 -8.21 -4.38 2.17
CA ALA A 16 -6.78 -4.21 1.90
C ALA A 16 -5.94 -5.33 2.55
N GLY A 17 -6.34 -5.82 3.72
CA GLY A 17 -5.68 -6.96 4.38
C GLY A 17 -5.83 -8.25 3.59
N VAL A 18 -7.02 -8.56 3.08
CA VAL A 18 -7.25 -9.71 2.19
C VAL A 18 -6.42 -9.56 0.91
N ALA A 19 -6.39 -8.37 0.31
CA ALA A 19 -5.57 -8.11 -0.88
C ALA A 19 -4.08 -8.35 -0.61
N ALA A 20 -3.55 -7.85 0.52
CA ALA A 20 -2.15 -8.07 0.91
C ALA A 20 -1.86 -9.56 1.18
N PHE A 21 -2.77 -10.27 1.87
CA PHE A 21 -2.64 -11.70 2.10
C PHE A 21 -2.58 -12.49 0.80
N LEU A 22 -3.52 -12.23 -0.13
CA LEU A 22 -3.53 -12.87 -1.44
C LEU A 22 -2.28 -12.51 -2.25
N ALA A 23 -1.77 -11.28 -2.15
CA ALA A 23 -0.52 -10.89 -2.79
C ALA A 23 0.68 -11.69 -2.25
N ILE A 24 0.78 -11.89 -0.93
CA ILE A 24 1.83 -12.72 -0.33
C ILE A 24 1.72 -14.18 -0.80
N VAL A 25 0.51 -14.73 -0.85
CA VAL A 25 0.27 -16.08 -1.39
C VAL A 25 0.73 -16.16 -2.84
N LEU A 26 0.36 -15.18 -3.68
CA LEU A 26 0.78 -15.11 -5.08
C LEU A 26 2.31 -15.04 -5.22
N TRP A 27 2.99 -14.31 -4.33
CA TRP A 27 4.45 -14.23 -4.29
C TRP A 27 5.10 -15.59 -4.04
N SER A 28 4.53 -16.39 -3.13
CA SER A 28 5.03 -17.74 -2.85
C SER A 28 4.99 -18.67 -4.08
N MET A 29 4.10 -18.38 -5.03
CA MET A 29 3.91 -19.15 -6.25
C MET A 29 4.70 -18.58 -7.46
N THR A 30 5.11 -17.30 -7.42
CA THR A 30 5.69 -16.59 -8.57
C THR A 30 7.08 -16.04 -8.25
N ARG A 31 8.13 -16.61 -8.86
CA ARG A 31 9.54 -16.17 -8.67
C ARG A 31 9.98 -15.04 -9.60
N ASP A 32 9.03 -14.26 -10.11
CA ASP A 32 9.29 -13.28 -11.15
C ASP A 32 9.36 -11.85 -10.62
N THR A 33 10.36 -11.08 -11.06
CA THR A 33 10.64 -9.73 -10.56
C THR A 33 9.49 -8.76 -10.71
N ALA A 34 8.71 -8.83 -11.80
CA ALA A 34 7.58 -7.92 -11.97
C ALA A 34 6.45 -8.25 -10.99
N TRP A 35 6.18 -9.54 -10.77
CA TRP A 35 5.22 -10.01 -9.77
C TRP A 35 5.63 -9.61 -8.36
N MET A 36 6.94 -9.65 -8.04
CA MET A 36 7.43 -9.15 -6.74
C MET A 36 7.09 -7.68 -6.51
N PHE A 37 7.25 -6.81 -7.52
CA PHE A 37 6.90 -5.39 -7.39
C PHE A 37 5.39 -5.17 -7.18
N ILE A 38 4.53 -5.95 -7.85
CA ILE A 38 3.07 -5.91 -7.59
C ILE A 38 2.78 -6.28 -6.13
N VAL A 39 3.40 -7.35 -5.65
CA VAL A 39 3.16 -7.83 -4.28
C VAL A 39 3.61 -6.79 -3.26
N ILE A 40 4.82 -6.25 -3.41
CA ILE A 40 5.36 -5.22 -2.51
C ILE A 40 4.46 -3.97 -2.55
N GLY A 41 4.00 -3.53 -3.73
CA GLY A 41 3.07 -2.43 -3.85
C GLY A 41 1.78 -2.64 -3.05
N THR A 42 1.17 -3.82 -3.15
CA THR A 42 -0.03 -4.17 -2.40
C THR A 42 0.21 -4.22 -0.89
N ILE A 43 1.32 -4.79 -0.44
CA ILE A 43 1.67 -4.87 0.99
C ILE A 43 1.90 -3.46 1.58
N VAL A 44 2.64 -2.62 0.85
CA VAL A 44 2.91 -1.23 1.27
C VAL A 44 1.61 -0.42 1.30
N GLY A 45 0.70 -0.65 0.34
CA GLY A 45 -0.63 -0.03 0.33
C GLY A 45 -1.46 -0.44 1.55
N TYR A 46 -1.39 -1.70 1.97
CA TYR A 46 -2.00 -2.13 3.22
C TYR A 46 -1.37 -1.44 4.44
N GLY A 47 -0.05 -1.24 4.45
CA GLY A 47 0.65 -0.48 5.48
C GLY A 47 0.11 0.95 5.65
N GLU A 48 -0.16 1.65 4.54
CA GLU A 48 -0.79 2.98 4.57
C GLU A 48 -2.21 2.94 5.18
N VAL A 49 -3.03 1.95 4.82
CA VAL A 49 -4.37 1.77 5.38
C VAL A 49 -4.32 1.52 6.89
N VAL A 50 -3.36 0.71 7.35
CA VAL A 50 -3.15 0.44 8.78
C VAL A 50 -2.72 1.71 9.52
N LEU A 51 -1.73 2.44 8.98
CA LEU A 51 -1.22 3.67 9.60
C LEU A 51 -2.29 4.76 9.69
N SER A 52 -3.02 5.01 8.60
CA SER A 52 -4.12 5.98 8.58
C SER A 52 -5.25 5.59 9.54
N THR A 53 -5.51 4.28 9.70
CA THR A 53 -6.46 3.77 10.69
C THR A 53 -5.99 4.01 12.11
N LEU A 54 -4.74 3.67 12.44
CA LEU A 54 -4.14 3.89 13.77
C LEU A 54 -4.15 5.37 14.16
N GLU A 55 -3.84 6.24 13.22
CA GLU A 55 -3.84 7.68 13.44
C GLU A 55 -5.26 8.22 13.65
N SER A 56 -6.23 7.78 12.85
CA SER A 56 -7.64 8.17 13.02
C SER A 56 -8.22 7.72 14.37
N LEU A 57 -7.68 6.64 14.94
CA LEU A 57 -8.01 6.13 16.27
C LEU A 57 -7.22 6.83 17.40
N GLY A 58 -6.30 7.74 17.06
CA GLY A 58 -5.46 8.45 18.04
C GLY A 58 -4.34 7.61 18.66
N VAL A 59 -4.01 6.45 18.07
CA VAL A 59 -3.00 5.52 18.59
C VAL A 59 -1.58 5.96 18.19
N VAL A 60 -1.42 6.56 17.02
CA VAL A 60 -0.12 7.00 16.47
C VAL A 60 -0.26 8.42 15.93
N GLN A 61 0.75 9.26 16.16
CA GLN A 61 0.91 10.56 15.50
C GLN A 61 2.04 10.44 14.47
N ILE A 62 1.74 10.68 13.19
CA ILE A 62 2.69 10.49 12.08
C ILE A 62 3.42 11.81 11.75
N ASP A 63 3.57 12.70 12.73
CA ASP A 63 4.07 14.07 12.56
C ASP A 63 5.59 14.19 12.82
N VAL A 64 6.31 13.06 12.80
CA VAL A 64 7.74 13.02 13.19
C VAL A 64 8.66 13.80 12.22
N LEU A 65 8.22 14.03 10.98
CA LEU A 65 8.91 14.81 9.95
C LEU A 65 7.92 15.65 9.13
N GLU A 66 7.62 16.85 9.62
CA GLU A 66 6.82 17.84 8.91
C GLU A 66 7.71 18.82 8.12
N ILE A 67 7.41 19.01 6.83
CA ILE A 67 7.94 20.13 6.05
C ILE A 67 6.76 20.96 5.58
N GLY A 68 6.67 22.20 6.05
CA GLY A 68 5.58 23.12 5.68
C GLY A 68 4.18 22.66 6.16
N GLY A 69 4.11 21.93 7.28
CA GLY A 69 2.85 21.39 7.83
C GLY A 69 2.33 20.13 7.14
N ILE A 70 3.15 19.49 6.28
CA ILE A 70 2.82 18.23 5.62
C ILE A 70 3.77 17.15 6.14
N SER A 71 3.20 16.07 6.68
CA SER A 71 3.97 14.88 7.06
C SER A 71 4.53 14.20 5.81
N LEU A 72 5.85 14.21 5.67
CA LEU A 72 6.53 13.55 4.55
C LEU A 72 6.28 12.04 4.55
N PHE A 73 6.22 11.41 5.72
CA PHE A 73 5.96 9.98 5.84
C PHE A 73 4.59 9.61 5.29
N ARG A 74 3.56 10.41 5.58
CA ARG A 74 2.20 10.20 5.05
C ARG A 74 2.21 10.25 3.52
N VAL A 75 2.82 11.28 2.95
CA VAL A 75 2.91 11.46 1.50
C VAL A 75 3.68 10.31 0.85
N LEU A 76 4.80 9.90 1.46
CA LEU A 76 5.63 8.83 0.95
C LEU A 76 4.86 7.51 0.93
N PHE A 77 4.26 7.08 2.03
CA PHE A 77 3.48 5.83 2.09
C PHE A 77 2.23 5.85 1.20
N ALA A 78 1.62 7.01 0.96
CA ALA A 78 0.48 7.14 0.05
C ALA A 78 0.87 6.91 -1.42
N ILE A 79 2.09 7.30 -1.83
CA ILE A 79 2.54 7.25 -3.23
C ILE A 79 3.37 5.99 -3.52
N LEU A 80 4.05 5.43 -2.52
CA LEU A 80 4.96 4.29 -2.66
C LEU A 80 4.32 3.05 -3.31
N PRO A 81 3.06 2.66 -3.01
CA PRO A 81 2.38 1.56 -3.70
C PRO A 81 2.30 1.77 -5.21
N MET A 82 1.93 2.99 -5.62
CA MET A 82 1.80 3.34 -7.03
C MET A 82 3.16 3.29 -7.74
N LEU A 83 4.23 3.73 -7.09
CA LEU A 83 5.59 3.63 -7.66
C LEU A 83 5.97 2.17 -7.92
N PHE A 84 5.68 1.26 -6.99
CA PHE A 84 5.93 -0.16 -7.20
C PHE A 84 5.09 -0.75 -8.34
N PHE A 85 3.82 -0.36 -8.45
CA PHE A 85 2.98 -0.77 -9.59
C PHE A 85 3.49 -0.24 -10.92
N ILE A 86 3.94 1.03 -10.99
CA ILE A 86 4.53 1.61 -12.19
C ILE A 86 5.75 0.79 -12.64
N ILE A 87 6.65 0.45 -11.69
CA ILE A 87 7.83 -0.36 -11.99
C ILE A 87 7.42 -1.75 -12.48
N ALA A 88 6.49 -2.41 -11.79
CA ALA A 88 6.00 -3.73 -12.19
C ALA A 88 5.44 -3.74 -13.62
N PHE A 89 4.55 -2.80 -13.92
CA PHE A 89 3.93 -2.70 -15.24
C PHE A 89 4.95 -2.35 -16.32
N SER A 90 5.92 -1.47 -16.01
CA SER A 90 7.01 -1.14 -16.94
C SER A 90 7.85 -2.37 -17.29
N ILE A 91 8.18 -3.21 -16.30
CA ILE A 91 8.91 -4.46 -16.53
C ILE A 91 8.10 -5.42 -17.42
N LEU A 92 6.80 -5.59 -17.13
CA LEU A 92 5.92 -6.47 -17.93
C LEU A 92 5.79 -5.98 -19.39
N ILE A 93 5.64 -4.68 -19.60
CA ILE A 93 5.55 -4.08 -20.94
C ILE A 93 6.88 -4.27 -21.69
N ALA A 94 8.01 -3.99 -21.05
CA ALA A 94 9.34 -4.16 -21.66
C ALA A 94 9.57 -5.61 -22.09
N ARG A 95 9.23 -6.58 -21.24
CA ARG A 95 9.36 -8.01 -21.56
C ARG A 95 8.49 -8.45 -22.72
N LYS A 96 7.25 -7.94 -22.81
CA LYS A 96 6.34 -8.27 -23.90
C LYS A 96 6.75 -7.65 -25.25
N ARG A 97 7.57 -6.60 -25.23
CA ARG A 97 8.14 -6.02 -26.46
C ARG A 97 9.44 -6.68 -26.93
N ILE A 98 10.13 -7.39 -26.04
CA ILE A 98 11.40 -8.07 -26.34
C ILE A 98 11.17 -9.52 -26.80
N ARG A 99 10.04 -10.14 -26.42
CA ARG A 99 9.57 -11.43 -26.98
C ARG A 99 8.72 -11.21 -28.22
#